data_AF-A0A4Z0NCU3-F1
#
_entry.id   AF-A0A4Z0NCU3-F1
#
_cell.length_a   1.000
_cell.length_b   1.000
_cell.length_c   1.000
_cell.angle_alpha   90.00
_cell.angle_beta   90.00
_cell.angle_gamma   90.00
#
_symmetry.space_group_name_H-M   'P 1'
#
loop_
_entity.id
_entity.type
_entity.pdbx_description
1 polymer ?
#
loop_
_entity_poly.entity_id
_entity_poly.type
_entity_poly.pdbx_seq_one_letter_code
_entity_poly.pdbx_strand_id
1 'polypeptide(L)'
;MTCAYRLPRSIADRLETALRGRKNAAACLALAHFLARYWSSPRRLLCAFPIDRRALAEHEALGLTEARVRGALAVLVEVGFLARYEPEAGKRYQRTEGGLQRRAIMHRFGEEYAVAFTAANARAQAARGASAPARRPIPRPEPQRVPATSVAAPRFMPPTLVAQKQTSPERGVIMGERDQRNPAQPLEGLEAALERLRRGMGL
;
A
#
# COMPACT_ATOMS: atom_id res chain seq x y z
N MET A 1 -12.18 -10.93 -19.87
CA MET A 1 -12.18 -9.48 -20.12
C MET A 1 -11.87 -8.75 -18.82
N THR A 2 -10.62 -8.36 -18.59
CA THR A 2 -10.26 -7.58 -17.41
C THR A 2 -10.75 -6.15 -17.63
N CYS A 3 -11.73 -5.72 -16.83
CA CYS A 3 -12.21 -4.34 -16.84
C CYS A 3 -11.02 -3.40 -16.62
N ALA A 4 -10.59 -2.71 -17.68
CA ALA A 4 -9.49 -1.77 -17.60
C ALA A 4 -9.92 -0.62 -16.68
N TYR A 5 -9.12 -0.34 -15.65
CA TYR A 5 -9.38 0.78 -14.76
C TYR A 5 -9.49 2.09 -15.57
N ARG A 6 -10.60 2.80 -15.39
CA ARG A 6 -10.81 4.12 -15.98
C ARG A 6 -10.73 5.18 -14.91
N LEU A 7 -9.85 6.15 -15.10
CA LEU A 7 -9.76 7.32 -14.24
C LEU A 7 -11.07 8.12 -14.30
N PRO A 8 -11.62 8.60 -13.17
CA PRO A 8 -12.82 9.42 -13.18
C PRO A 8 -12.67 10.62 -14.11
N ARG A 9 -13.67 10.87 -14.96
CA ARG A 9 -13.58 11.85 -16.06
C ARG A 9 -13.18 13.25 -15.58
N SER A 10 -13.77 13.72 -14.49
CA SER A 10 -13.43 15.02 -13.89
C SER A 10 -11.96 15.14 -13.46
N ILE A 11 -11.33 14.03 -13.08
CA ILE A 11 -9.92 13.98 -12.70
C ILE A 11 -9.03 13.94 -13.94
N ALA A 12 -9.41 13.12 -14.93
CA ALA A 12 -8.71 13.06 -16.22
C ALA A 12 -8.68 14.43 -16.90
N ASP A 13 -9.83 15.11 -17.01
CA ASP A 13 -9.93 16.41 -17.70
C ASP A 13 -9.12 17.50 -16.98
N ARG A 14 -9.15 17.51 -15.63
CA ARG A 14 -8.33 18.43 -14.82
C ARG A 14 -6.84 18.18 -15.05
N LEU A 15 -6.43 16.91 -15.02
CA LEU A 15 -5.03 16.53 -15.20
C LEU A 15 -4.55 16.84 -16.63
N GLU A 16 -5.34 16.52 -17.65
CA GLU A 16 -5.05 16.86 -19.05
C GLU A 16 -4.89 18.38 -19.24
N THR A 17 -5.74 19.17 -18.60
CA THR A 17 -5.64 20.63 -18.62
C THR A 17 -4.35 21.11 -17.95
N ALA A 18 -3.99 20.57 -16.79
CA ALA A 18 -2.77 20.94 -16.07
C ALA A 18 -1.47 20.50 -16.78
N LEU A 19 -1.55 19.44 -17.60
CA LEU A 19 -0.42 18.91 -18.38
C LEU A 19 -0.30 19.53 -19.78
N ARG A 20 -1.22 20.41 -20.19
CA ARG A 20 -1.23 21.00 -21.52
C ARG A 20 0.10 21.71 -21.82
N GLY A 21 0.66 21.45 -23.00
CA GLY A 21 1.93 22.03 -23.45
C GLY A 21 3.19 21.35 -22.88
N ARG A 22 3.07 20.36 -21.99
CA ARG A 22 4.23 19.64 -21.45
C ARG A 22 4.66 18.49 -22.37
N LYS A 23 5.95 18.44 -22.71
CA LYS A 23 6.55 17.37 -23.53
C LYS A 23 6.40 15.96 -22.94
N ASN A 24 6.20 15.85 -21.62
CA ASN A 24 6.05 14.57 -20.92
C ASN A 24 4.59 14.25 -20.52
N ALA A 25 3.60 14.95 -21.10
CA ALA A 25 2.19 14.81 -20.72
C ALA A 25 1.68 13.36 -20.82
N ALA A 26 2.01 12.64 -21.90
CA ALA A 26 1.59 11.26 -22.09
C ALA A 26 2.11 10.32 -20.99
N ALA A 27 3.39 10.45 -20.62
CA ALA A 27 3.97 9.66 -19.52
C ALA A 27 3.37 10.03 -18.16
N CYS A 28 3.04 11.31 -17.94
CA CYS A 28 2.36 11.77 -16.73
C CYS A 28 0.95 11.18 -16.63
N LEU A 29 0.18 11.17 -17.72
CA LEU A 29 -1.16 10.57 -17.77
C LEU A 29 -1.11 9.06 -17.53
N ALA A 30 -0.20 8.36 -18.20
CA ALA A 30 -0.01 6.92 -18.02
C ALA A 30 0.34 6.58 -16.56
N LEU A 31 1.30 7.30 -15.99
CA LEU A 31 1.68 7.13 -14.58
C LEU A 31 0.54 7.48 -13.62
N ALA A 32 -0.18 8.57 -13.86
CA ALA A 32 -1.32 8.96 -13.03
C ALA A 32 -2.44 7.91 -13.06
N HIS A 33 -2.78 7.39 -14.24
CA HIS A 33 -3.74 6.28 -14.38
C HIS A 33 -3.29 5.04 -13.61
N PHE A 34 -2.02 4.66 -13.76
CA PHE A 34 -1.45 3.52 -13.08
C PHE A 34 -1.52 3.68 -11.56
N LEU A 35 -1.07 4.82 -11.02
CA LEU A 35 -1.11 5.08 -9.58
C LEU A 35 -2.54 5.13 -9.05
N ALA A 36 -3.45 5.78 -9.77
CA ALA A 36 -4.85 5.90 -9.38
C ALA A 36 -5.53 4.52 -9.27
N ARG A 37 -5.22 3.58 -10.17
CA ARG A 37 -5.74 2.21 -10.12
C ARG A 37 -5.53 1.53 -8.76
N TYR A 38 -4.36 1.72 -8.14
CA TYR A 38 -4.00 1.01 -6.91
C TYR A 38 -4.26 1.81 -5.62
N TRP A 39 -4.22 3.13 -5.71
CA TRP A 39 -4.23 4.02 -4.54
C TRP A 39 -5.50 4.87 -4.42
N SER A 40 -6.33 4.99 -5.46
CA SER A 40 -7.54 5.82 -5.39
C SER A 40 -8.71 5.17 -4.65
N SER A 41 -8.54 3.96 -4.09
CA SER A 41 -9.58 3.30 -3.32
C SER A 41 -9.89 4.06 -2.02
N PRO A 42 -11.14 4.09 -1.52
CA PRO A 42 -11.52 4.88 -0.35
C PRO A 42 -10.65 4.64 0.90
N ARG A 43 -10.23 3.39 1.12
CA ARG A 43 -9.41 3.00 2.27
C ARG A 43 -7.94 3.44 2.18
N ARG A 44 -7.46 3.77 0.97
CA ARG A 44 -6.06 4.08 0.69
C ARG A 44 -5.83 5.53 0.27
N LEU A 45 -6.90 6.25 -0.09
CA LEU A 45 -6.83 7.55 -0.74
C LEU A 45 -6.08 8.61 0.09
N LEU A 46 -6.21 8.56 1.42
CA LEU A 46 -5.56 9.49 2.34
C LEU A 46 -4.22 8.96 2.89
N CYS A 47 -3.85 7.73 2.55
CA CYS A 47 -2.61 7.12 2.99
C CYS A 47 -1.45 7.57 2.10
N ALA A 48 -0.32 7.90 2.71
CA ALA A 48 0.91 8.07 1.97
C ALA A 48 1.47 6.70 1.55
N PHE A 49 1.99 6.60 0.34
CA PHE A 49 2.53 5.39 -0.26
C PHE A 49 3.93 5.62 -0.81
N PRO A 50 4.85 4.63 -0.69
CA PRO A 50 6.16 4.72 -1.31
C PRO A 50 6.03 4.54 -2.83
N ILE A 51 6.89 5.21 -3.58
CA ILE A 51 7.01 5.01 -5.03
C ILE A 51 8.44 4.57 -5.34
N ASP A 52 8.59 3.32 -5.78
CA ASP A 52 9.84 2.82 -6.33
C ASP A 52 9.89 3.09 -7.85
N ARG A 53 10.83 3.93 -8.26
CA ARG A 53 10.99 4.34 -9.66
C ARG A 53 11.52 3.20 -10.54
N ARG A 54 12.33 2.29 -9.98
CA ARG A 54 12.91 1.17 -10.72
C ARG A 54 11.85 0.12 -10.99
N ALA A 55 11.11 -0.27 -9.96
CA ALA A 55 10.00 -1.20 -10.10
C ALA A 55 8.93 -0.70 -11.09
N LEU A 56 8.63 0.61 -11.09
CA LEU A 56 7.72 1.19 -12.08
C LEU A 56 8.27 1.17 -13.51
N ALA A 57 9.59 1.28 -13.69
CA ALA A 57 10.20 1.27 -15.00
C ALA A 57 10.23 -0.11 -15.65
N GLU A 58 10.30 -1.16 -14.83
CA GLU A 58 10.28 -2.57 -15.26
C GLU A 58 8.85 -3.09 -15.45
N HIS A 59 7.84 -2.33 -15.04
CA HIS A 59 6.45 -2.76 -15.12
C HIS A 59 5.92 -2.69 -16.56
N GLU A 60 5.65 -3.85 -17.17
CA GLU A 60 5.22 -3.99 -18.57
C GLU A 60 4.02 -3.10 -18.93
N ALA A 61 3.01 -3.04 -18.05
CA ALA A 61 1.80 -2.23 -18.29
C ALA A 61 2.05 -0.71 -18.36
N LEU A 62 3.20 -0.21 -17.88
CA LEU A 62 3.53 1.21 -17.88
C LEU A 62 4.36 1.60 -19.11
N GLY A 63 5.29 0.73 -19.53
CA GLY A 63 6.13 0.95 -20.73
C GLY A 63 6.99 2.22 -20.65
N LEU A 64 7.30 2.71 -19.44
CA LEU A 64 8.08 3.93 -19.23
C LEU A 64 9.48 3.58 -18.72
N THR A 65 10.51 4.25 -19.23
CA THR A 65 11.86 4.13 -18.69
C THR A 65 11.97 4.82 -17.32
N GLU A 66 12.97 4.45 -16.50
CA GLU A 66 13.17 5.07 -15.18
C GLU A 66 13.30 6.59 -15.26
N ALA A 67 13.99 7.10 -16.29
CA ALA A 67 14.13 8.54 -16.52
C ALA A 67 12.79 9.22 -16.80
N ARG A 68 11.91 8.57 -17.58
CA ARG A 68 10.55 9.06 -17.86
C ARG A 68 9.66 9.03 -16.63
N VAL A 69 9.74 7.96 -15.83
CA VAL A 69 9.04 7.85 -14.53
C VAL A 69 9.49 8.96 -13.60
N ARG A 70 10.80 9.19 -13.47
CA ARG A 70 11.35 10.29 -12.64
C ARG A 70 10.83 11.65 -13.09
N GLY A 71 10.87 11.93 -14.39
CA GLY A 71 10.35 13.19 -14.95
C GLY A 71 8.84 13.34 -14.74
N ALA A 72 8.08 12.27 -14.92
CA ALA A 72 6.63 12.26 -14.72
C ALA A 72 6.28 12.51 -13.24
N LEU A 73 6.97 11.87 -12.30
CA LEU A 73 6.76 12.13 -10.87
C LEU A 73 7.04 13.58 -10.47
N ALA A 74 8.09 14.18 -11.02
CA ALA A 74 8.39 15.59 -10.76
C ALA A 74 7.24 16.50 -11.23
N VAL A 75 6.77 16.29 -12.47
CA VAL A 75 5.66 17.05 -13.05
C VAL A 75 4.35 16.80 -12.30
N LEU A 76 4.03 15.55 -11.93
CA LEU A 76 2.81 15.22 -11.19
C LEU A 76 2.80 15.86 -9.80
N VAL A 77 3.95 16.03 -9.16
CA VAL A 77 4.06 16.81 -7.92
C VAL A 77 3.88 18.30 -8.19
N GLU A 78 4.52 18.83 -9.23
CA GLU A 78 4.43 20.25 -9.61
C GLU A 78 3.00 20.70 -9.93
N VAL A 79 2.24 19.89 -10.68
CA VAL A 79 0.83 20.18 -11.02
C VAL A 79 -0.15 19.83 -9.89
N GLY A 80 0.35 19.43 -8.72
CA GLY A 80 -0.46 19.13 -7.55
C GLY A 80 -1.25 17.82 -7.62
N PHE A 81 -1.01 16.96 -8.63
CA PHE A 81 -1.63 15.62 -8.65
C PHE A 81 -1.12 14.74 -7.50
N LEU A 82 0.18 14.85 -7.19
CA LEU A 82 0.81 14.24 -6.03
C LEU A 82 1.33 15.31 -5.07
N ALA A 83 1.32 15.00 -3.78
CA ALA A 83 2.05 15.75 -2.77
C ALA A 83 3.17 14.86 -2.21
N ARG A 84 4.37 15.43 -2.02
CA ARG A 84 5.46 14.76 -1.32
C ARG A 84 5.18 14.82 0.18
N TYR A 85 5.27 13.67 0.83
CA TYR A 85 5.24 13.53 2.27
C TYR A 85 6.64 13.14 2.73
N GLU A 86 7.40 14.13 3.22
CA GLU A 86 8.69 13.85 3.85
C GLU A 86 8.47 13.40 5.30
N PRO A 87 9.16 12.34 5.75
CA PRO A 87 9.21 12.00 7.17
C PRO A 87 9.76 13.19 7.96
N GLU A 88 9.30 13.36 9.21
CA GLU A 88 9.82 14.36 10.16
C GLU A 88 11.35 14.43 10.15
N ALA A 89 11.88 15.65 10.27
CA ALA A 89 13.31 15.91 10.34
C ALA A 89 13.97 14.99 11.39
N GLY A 90 15.03 14.28 10.99
CA GLY A 90 15.75 13.31 11.83
C GLY A 90 15.50 11.84 11.47
N LYS A 91 14.39 11.50 10.83
CA LYS A 91 14.07 10.11 10.44
C LYS A 91 14.32 9.82 8.95
N ARG A 92 15.27 10.52 8.30
CA ARG A 92 15.55 10.37 6.85
C ARG A 92 16.29 9.08 6.52
N TYR A 93 16.97 8.49 7.49
CA TYR A 93 17.74 7.26 7.32
C TYR A 93 17.20 6.16 8.21
N GLN A 94 17.31 4.92 7.74
CA GLN A 94 16.94 3.70 8.43
C GLN A 94 18.12 2.74 8.40
N ARG A 95 18.44 2.16 9.56
CA ARG A 95 19.46 1.12 9.65
C ARG A 95 18.85 -0.18 9.11
N THR A 96 19.52 -0.77 8.13
CA THR A 96 19.21 -2.06 7.51
C THR A 96 20.41 -2.99 7.69
N GLU A 97 20.26 -4.28 7.40
CA GLU A 97 21.34 -5.27 7.49
C GLU A 97 22.56 -4.88 6.62
N GLY A 98 22.32 -4.25 5.46
CA GLY A 98 23.34 -3.70 4.57
C GLY A 98 23.84 -2.29 4.93
N GLY A 99 23.50 -1.76 6.11
CA GLY A 99 23.93 -0.44 6.57
C GLY A 99 22.84 0.64 6.60
N LEU A 100 23.26 1.91 6.65
CA LEU A 100 22.35 3.06 6.78
C LEU A 100 21.77 3.43 5.40
N GLN A 101 20.49 3.13 5.17
CA GLN A 101 19.79 3.45 3.92
C GLN A 101 18.85 4.64 4.09
N ARG A 102 18.71 5.46 3.04
CA ARG A 102 17.73 6.55 3.04
C ARG A 102 16.32 5.97 2.93
N ARG A 103 15.39 6.45 3.76
CA ARG A 103 13.99 6.03 3.71
C ARG A 103 13.34 6.46 2.40
N ALA A 104 12.39 5.66 1.94
CA ALA A 104 11.57 5.97 0.77
C ALA A 104 10.83 7.30 0.97
N ILE A 105 10.81 8.13 -0.08
CA ILE A 105 9.96 9.31 -0.12
C ILE A 105 8.52 8.82 -0.26
N MET A 106 7.67 9.24 0.67
CA MET A 106 6.27 8.90 0.62
C MET A 106 5.52 9.94 -0.21
N HIS A 107 4.51 9.48 -0.94
CA HIS A 107 3.66 10.32 -1.77
C HIS A 107 2.21 10.11 -1.37
N ARG A 108 1.40 11.15 -1.52
CA ARG A 108 -0.07 11.06 -1.43
C ARG A 108 -0.68 11.78 -2.61
N PHE A 109 -1.97 11.56 -2.90
CA PHE A 109 -2.66 12.44 -3.83
C PHE A 109 -2.70 13.86 -3.27
N GLY A 110 -2.52 14.85 -4.14
CA GLY A 110 -2.70 16.24 -3.76
C GLY A 110 -4.13 16.49 -3.31
N GLU A 111 -4.32 17.50 -2.45
CA GLU A 111 -5.57 17.74 -1.74
C GLU A 111 -6.78 17.87 -2.67
N GLU A 112 -6.66 18.67 -3.73
CA GLU A 112 -7.73 18.86 -4.71
C GLU A 112 -8.12 17.55 -5.41
N TYR A 113 -7.13 16.74 -5.77
CA TYR A 113 -7.35 15.46 -6.42
C TYR A 113 -7.89 14.42 -5.45
N ALA A 114 -7.48 14.44 -4.18
CA ALA A 114 -8.02 13.59 -3.13
C ALA A 114 -9.51 13.88 -2.90
N VAL A 115 -9.92 15.15 -2.88
CA VAL A 115 -11.35 15.54 -2.81
C VAL A 115 -12.10 15.01 -4.03
N ALA A 116 -11.55 15.20 -5.24
CA ALA A 116 -12.17 14.72 -6.46
C ALA A 116 -12.32 13.19 -6.51
N PHE A 117 -11.30 12.43 -6.05
CA PHE A 117 -11.38 10.98 -5.92
C PHE A 117 -12.41 10.56 -4.86
N THR A 118 -12.52 11.28 -3.75
CA THR A 118 -13.52 11.02 -2.72
C THR A 118 -14.93 11.15 -3.30
N ALA A 119 -15.20 12.24 -4.01
CA ALA A 119 -16.49 12.46 -4.67
C ALA A 119 -16.77 11.41 -5.76
N ALA A 120 -15.76 11.01 -6.55
CA ALA A 120 -15.90 9.96 -7.55
C ALA A 120 -16.21 8.60 -6.92
N ASN A 121 -15.53 8.25 -5.83
CA ASN A 121 -15.77 7.04 -5.08
C ASN A 121 -17.17 7.02 -4.45
N ALA A 122 -17.62 8.13 -3.86
CA ALA A 122 -18.97 8.25 -3.31
C ALA A 122 -20.04 8.01 -4.38
N ARG A 123 -19.89 8.62 -5.56
CA ARG A 123 -20.79 8.36 -6.71
C ARG A 123 -20.77 6.90 -7.15
N ALA A 124 -19.58 6.28 -7.22
CA ALA A 124 -19.46 4.88 -7.59
C ALA A 124 -20.10 3.94 -6.55
N GLN A 125 -20.06 4.27 -5.25
CA GLN A 125 -20.74 3.50 -4.22
C GLN A 125 -22.26 3.66 -4.30
N ALA A 126 -22.75 4.89 -4.50
CA ALA A 126 -24.17 5.16 -4.67
C ALA A 126 -24.75 4.40 -5.88
N ALA A 127 -24.04 4.42 -7.01
CA ALA A 127 -24.44 3.69 -8.23
C ALA A 127 -24.47 2.16 -8.03
N ARG A 128 -23.68 1.61 -7.10
CA ARG A 128 -23.68 0.19 -6.75
C ARG A 128 -24.82 -0.21 -5.80
N GLY A 129 -25.69 0.73 -5.43
CA GLY A 129 -26.78 0.48 -4.48
C GLY A 129 -26.30 0.22 -3.05
N ALA A 130 -25.04 0.55 -2.74
CA ALA A 130 -24.50 0.39 -1.39
C ALA A 130 -25.05 1.51 -0.50
N SER A 131 -26.23 1.28 0.06
CA SER A 131 -26.62 1.93 1.31
C SER A 131 -25.49 1.70 2.31
N ALA A 132 -25.06 2.75 3.01
CA ALA A 132 -24.01 2.67 4.03
C ALA A 132 -24.25 1.42 4.89
N PRO A 133 -23.21 0.66 5.32
CA PRO A 133 -23.43 -0.48 6.18
C PRO A 133 -24.15 0.04 7.41
N ALA A 134 -25.46 -0.19 7.46
CA ALA A 134 -26.26 0.04 8.64
C ALA A 134 -25.54 -0.75 9.70
N ARG A 135 -24.90 -0.05 10.64
CA ARG A 135 -24.42 -0.67 11.87
C ARG A 135 -25.65 -1.37 12.42
N ARG A 136 -25.74 -2.69 12.23
CA ARG A 136 -26.72 -3.50 12.94
C ARG A 136 -26.53 -3.09 14.40
N PRO A 137 -27.57 -2.58 15.07
CA PRO A 137 -27.50 -2.37 16.51
C PRO A 137 -27.07 -3.73 17.07
N ILE A 138 -25.87 -3.78 17.63
CA ILE A 138 -25.47 -4.94 18.42
C ILE A 138 -26.48 -4.96 19.55
N PRO A 139 -27.34 -5.99 19.67
CA PRO A 139 -28.27 -6.05 20.79
C PRO A 139 -27.42 -6.02 22.06
N ARG A 140 -27.64 -4.98 22.87
CA ARG A 140 -27.02 -4.85 24.18
C ARG A 140 -27.46 -6.09 24.97
N PRO A 141 -26.56 -6.97 25.43
CA PRO A 141 -26.96 -8.09 26.26
C PRO A 141 -27.67 -7.54 27.50
N GLU A 142 -28.88 -8.01 27.75
CA GLU A 142 -29.64 -7.66 28.95
C GLU A 142 -28.82 -8.01 30.20
N PRO A 143 -28.84 -7.17 31.25
CA PRO A 143 -28.17 -7.49 32.49
C PRO A 143 -28.84 -8.70 33.15
N GLN A 144 -28.21 -9.85 33.00
CA GLN A 144 -28.59 -11.08 33.68
C GLN A 144 -28.45 -10.85 35.20
N ARG A 145 -29.59 -10.76 35.90
CA ARG A 145 -29.63 -10.72 37.36
C ARG A 145 -29.00 -12.02 37.89
N VAL A 146 -27.86 -11.88 38.55
CA VAL A 146 -27.23 -12.96 39.33
C VAL A 146 -28.10 -13.27 40.57
N PRO A 147 -28.44 -14.55 40.84
CA PRO A 147 -28.96 -14.93 42.15
C PRO A 147 -27.82 -14.96 43.17
N ALA A 148 -28.08 -14.37 44.33
CA ALA A 148 -27.16 -14.31 45.46
C ALA A 148 -27.00 -15.69 46.10
N THR A 149 -25.78 -16.22 46.13
CA THR A 149 -25.36 -17.13 47.21
C THR A 149 -23.85 -16.99 47.44
N SER A 150 -23.53 -16.65 48.69
CA SER A 150 -22.20 -16.56 49.30
C SER A 150 -21.44 -17.89 49.21
N VAL A 151 -20.12 -17.87 48.95
CA VAL A 151 -19.05 -18.59 49.70
C VAL A 151 -17.67 -18.01 49.31
N ALA A 152 -16.80 -17.96 50.31
CA ALA A 152 -15.47 -17.34 50.41
C ALA A 152 -14.38 -17.76 49.40
N ALA A 153 -13.39 -16.86 49.25
CA ALA A 153 -12.09 -17.06 48.59
C ALA A 153 -11.06 -17.72 49.55
N PRO A 154 -9.79 -17.98 49.17
CA PRO A 154 -9.12 -17.92 47.86
C PRO A 154 -8.29 -19.19 47.55
N ARG A 155 -7.65 -19.29 46.37
CA ARG A 155 -6.21 -19.60 46.19
C ARG A 155 -5.84 -19.99 44.75
N PHE A 156 -4.63 -19.56 44.37
CA PHE A 156 -3.78 -19.94 43.23
C PHE A 156 -4.20 -19.52 41.81
N MET A 157 -3.51 -18.49 41.29
CA MET A 157 -3.27 -18.33 39.85
C MET A 157 -1.76 -18.44 39.58
N PRO A 158 -1.30 -19.27 38.64
CA PRO A 158 0.02 -19.12 38.05
C PRO A 158 0.02 -17.98 37.02
N PRO A 159 1.15 -17.29 36.79
CA PRO A 159 1.22 -16.24 35.79
C PRO A 159 1.21 -16.84 34.37
N THR A 160 0.17 -16.52 33.58
CA THR A 160 0.21 -16.76 32.13
C THR A 160 1.24 -15.84 31.49
N LEU A 161 2.32 -16.49 31.09
CA LEU A 161 3.31 -16.04 30.12
C LEU A 161 2.64 -15.63 28.80
N VAL A 162 3.09 -14.46 28.32
CA VAL A 162 3.44 -14.18 26.91
C VAL A 162 2.29 -13.99 25.90
N ALA A 163 2.16 -12.74 25.46
CA ALA A 163 1.98 -12.43 24.04
C ALA A 163 3.01 -11.36 23.66
N GLN A 164 4.28 -11.76 23.65
CA GLN A 164 5.33 -11.01 22.97
C GLN A 164 4.95 -10.94 21.49
N LYS A 165 4.60 -9.74 21.03
CA LYS A 165 4.41 -9.47 19.60
C LYS A 165 5.79 -9.33 18.95
N GLN A 166 6.49 -10.45 18.80
CA GLN A 166 7.68 -10.54 17.97
C GLN A 166 7.28 -10.65 16.50
N THR A 167 7.66 -9.60 15.77
CA THR A 167 8.24 -9.57 14.42
C THR A 167 7.68 -10.47 13.31
N SER A 168 7.38 -9.84 12.18
CA SER A 168 7.96 -10.30 10.91
C SER A 168 8.28 -9.07 10.05
N PRO A 169 9.57 -8.74 9.81
CA PRO A 169 9.96 -8.06 8.58
C PRO A 169 9.78 -9.05 7.41
N GLU A 170 9.88 -8.59 6.17
CA GLU A 170 9.66 -9.40 4.95
C GLU A 170 8.20 -9.65 4.53
N ARG A 171 7.54 -8.57 4.12
CA ARG A 171 6.75 -8.61 2.87
C ARG A 171 6.51 -7.18 2.40
N GLY A 172 7.44 -6.67 1.61
CA GLY A 172 7.22 -5.45 0.84
C GLY A 172 6.09 -5.71 -0.15
N VAL A 173 4.87 -5.32 0.20
CA VAL A 173 3.72 -5.36 -0.72
C VAL A 173 3.92 -4.23 -1.72
N ILE A 174 4.47 -4.56 -2.89
CA ILE A 174 4.59 -3.62 -4.01
C ILE A 174 3.18 -3.42 -4.57
N MET A 175 2.63 -2.23 -4.37
CA MET A 175 1.43 -1.73 -5.08
C MET A 175 0.14 -2.57 -4.94
N GLY A 176 0.06 -3.47 -3.97
CA GLY A 176 -1.18 -4.16 -3.61
C GLY A 176 -1.60 -5.29 -4.55
N GLU A 177 -0.74 -5.73 -5.47
CA GLU A 177 -0.92 -7.03 -6.11
C GLU A 177 -0.43 -8.11 -5.15
N ARG A 178 -1.33 -9.04 -4.79
CA ARG A 178 -0.91 -10.31 -4.22
C ARG A 178 -0.35 -11.11 -5.39
N ASP A 179 0.94 -11.40 -5.33
CA ASP A 179 1.54 -12.40 -6.20
C ASP A 179 0.84 -13.74 -5.94
N GLN A 180 -0.09 -14.10 -6.83
CA GLN A 180 -0.69 -15.43 -6.91
C GLN A 180 0.09 -16.22 -7.95
N ARG A 181 1.37 -16.47 -7.66
CA ARG A 181 2.12 -17.56 -8.30
C ARG A 181 2.69 -18.46 -7.21
N ASN A 182 1.89 -19.49 -6.95
CA ASN A 182 2.18 -20.77 -6.34
C ASN A 182 2.76 -20.80 -4.89
N PRO A 183 2.07 -21.45 -3.93
CA PRO A 183 2.65 -21.83 -2.66
C PRO A 183 3.50 -23.11 -2.83
N ALA A 184 4.54 -23.22 -2.00
CA ALA A 184 5.37 -24.41 -1.79
C ALA A 184 6.30 -24.85 -2.94
N GLN A 185 7.56 -24.42 -2.87
CA GLN A 185 8.68 -25.36 -2.98
C GLN A 185 9.74 -25.02 -1.90
N PRO A 186 10.07 -25.95 -0.98
CA PRO A 186 11.13 -25.77 -0.02
C PRO A 186 12.50 -26.20 -0.60
N LEU A 187 13.52 -25.40 -0.29
CA LEU A 187 14.92 -25.81 -0.01
C LEU A 187 15.82 -26.45 -1.09
N GLU A 188 15.43 -26.64 -2.35
CA GLU A 188 16.35 -27.25 -3.35
C GLU A 188 17.55 -26.36 -3.74
N GLY A 189 17.39 -25.03 -3.74
CA GLY A 189 18.46 -24.13 -4.17
C GLY A 189 19.62 -23.98 -3.17
N LEU A 190 19.32 -24.08 -1.87
CA LEU A 190 20.31 -23.93 -0.80
C LEU A 190 21.20 -25.18 -0.70
N GLU A 191 20.60 -26.37 -0.80
CA GLU A 191 21.34 -27.64 -0.77
C GLU A 191 22.25 -27.78 -2.00
N ALA A 192 21.76 -27.41 -3.19
CA ALA A 192 22.58 -27.39 -4.40
C ALA A 192 23.76 -26.39 -4.34
N ALA A 193 23.58 -25.26 -3.64
CA ALA A 193 24.63 -24.28 -3.42
C ALA A 193 25.69 -24.79 -2.41
N LEU A 194 25.25 -25.49 -1.37
CA LEU A 194 26.14 -26.10 -0.37
C LEU A 194 26.94 -27.28 -0.95
N GLU A 195 26.35 -28.10 -1.81
CA GLU A 195 27.08 -29.18 -2.50
C GLU A 195 28.16 -28.64 -3.45
N ARG A 196 27.88 -27.54 -4.19
CA ARG A 196 28.91 -26.90 -5.03
C ARG A 196 30.06 -26.34 -4.21
N LEU A 197 29.76 -25.77 -3.04
CA LEU A 197 30.79 -25.25 -2.14
C LEU A 197 31.66 -26.38 -1.57
N ARG A 198 31.06 -27.51 -1.16
CA ARG A 198 31.81 -28.68 -0.68
C ARG A 198 32.73 -29.25 -1.76
N ARG A 199 32.23 -29.40 -2.99
CA ARG A 199 33.05 -29.85 -4.14
C ARG A 199 34.20 -28.90 -4.47
N GLY A 200 34.05 -27.61 -4.20
CA GLY A 200 35.11 -26.61 -4.39
C GLY A 200 36.18 -26.60 -3.30
N MET A 201 35.88 -27.12 -2.10
CA MET A 201 36.81 -27.15 -0.95
C MET A 201 37.46 -28.52 -0.70
N GLY A 202 37.13 -29.55 -1.47
CA GLY A 202 37.76 -30.87 -1.37
C GLY A 202 37.48 -31.63 -0.07
N LEU A 203 36.29 -31.47 0.50
CA LEU A 203 35.75 -32.30 1.61
C LEU A 203 34.74 -33.32 1.09
#